data_AF-A0A0S7EZ44-F1
#
_entry.id   AF-A0A0S7EZ44-F1
#
_cell.length_a   1.000
_cell.length_b   1.000
_cell.length_c   1.000
_cell.angle_alpha   90.00
_cell.angle_beta   90.00
_cell.angle_gamma   90.00
#
_symmetry.space_group_name_H-M   'P 1'
#
loop_
_entity.id
_entity.type
_entity.pdbx_description
1 polymer ?
#
loop_
_entity_poly.entity_id
_entity_poly.type
_entity_poly.pdbx_seq_one_letter_code
_entity_poly.pdbx_strand_id
1 'polypeptide(L)'
;NPSYGLGKWIPKSCNDTNGFICLSGLQPNTPETTTPTNPDNYFKILNDSIKLVTQQKSWSDAQKTCEADGAKLVSVRSEWTQAYIELLALNLKRPLWIGLNKNQTNNYFQYIEGWPL
;
A
#
# COMPACT_ATOMS: atom_id res chain seq x y z
N ASN A 1 29.77 -0.64 -17.26
CA ASN A 1 30.09 0.48 -16.34
C ASN A 1 28.91 1.44 -16.37
N PRO A 2 28.06 1.48 -15.33
CA PRO A 2 26.74 2.10 -15.46
C PRO A 2 26.85 3.58 -15.12
N SER A 3 26.61 4.51 -16.06
CA SER A 3 26.75 5.92 -15.68
C SER A 3 25.86 6.96 -16.35
N TYR A 4 24.94 6.61 -17.26
CA TYR A 4 24.02 7.62 -17.80
C TYR A 4 22.64 7.03 -18.12
N GLY A 5 21.62 7.53 -17.42
CA GLY A 5 20.21 7.23 -17.65
C GLY A 5 19.34 8.27 -16.94
N LEU A 6 18.27 8.70 -17.60
CA LEU A 6 17.32 9.68 -17.05
C LEU A 6 16.67 9.14 -15.76
N GLY A 7 16.60 9.96 -14.71
CA GLY A 7 15.99 9.58 -13.43
C GLY A 7 16.79 8.59 -12.57
N LYS A 8 18.04 8.31 -12.91
CA LYS A 8 18.94 7.46 -12.10
C LYS A 8 19.75 8.30 -11.13
N TRP A 9 20.06 7.70 -9.99
CA TRP A 9 20.85 8.31 -8.93
C TRP A 9 22.32 8.20 -9.32
N ILE A 10 23.04 9.32 -9.24
CA ILE A 10 24.46 9.39 -9.60
C ILE A 10 25.23 9.89 -8.38
N PRO A 11 26.26 9.16 -7.90
CA PRO A 11 27.05 9.60 -6.77
C PRO A 11 27.86 10.87 -7.14
N LYS A 12 27.75 11.89 -6.30
CA LYS A 12 28.41 13.19 -6.47
C LYS A 12 28.96 13.69 -5.14
N SER A 13 29.89 14.64 -5.22
CA SER A 13 30.45 15.29 -4.03
C SER A 13 29.39 16.22 -3.43
N CYS A 14 29.24 16.20 -2.10
CA CYS A 14 28.28 17.08 -1.41
C CYS A 14 28.65 18.56 -1.45
N ASN A 15 29.90 18.88 -1.80
CA ASN A 15 30.36 20.27 -1.96
C ASN A 15 30.03 20.83 -3.35
N ASP A 16 29.56 19.98 -4.27
CA ASP A 16 29.14 20.41 -5.60
C ASP A 16 27.84 21.20 -5.49
N THR A 17 27.76 22.36 -6.15
CA THR A 17 26.52 23.13 -6.21
C THR A 17 25.58 22.51 -7.23
N ASN A 18 24.46 21.94 -6.75
CA ASN A 18 23.44 21.29 -7.58
C ASN A 18 22.05 21.83 -7.25
N GLY A 19 21.11 21.70 -8.19
CA GLY A 19 19.69 21.90 -7.90
C GLY A 19 19.17 20.81 -6.96
N PHE A 20 18.12 21.11 -6.19
CA PHE A 20 17.50 20.20 -5.24
C PHE A 20 15.98 20.16 -5.43
N ILE A 21 15.35 19.09 -4.95
CA ILE A 21 13.90 18.90 -4.94
C ILE A 21 13.49 18.66 -3.49
N CYS A 22 12.54 19.45 -2.98
CA CYS A 22 12.02 19.32 -1.62
C CYS A 22 10.70 18.54 -1.61
N LEU A 23 10.46 17.77 -0.54
CA LEU A 23 9.17 17.17 -0.21
C LEU A 23 8.70 17.74 1.13
N SER A 24 7.45 18.21 1.22
CA SER A 24 6.82 18.62 2.49
C SER A 24 5.53 17.84 2.72
N GLY A 25 5.34 17.33 3.94
CA GLY A 25 4.09 16.66 4.36
C GLY A 25 4.11 15.15 4.21
N LEU A 26 4.92 14.45 5.02
CA LEU A 26 4.65 13.05 5.35
C LEU A 26 3.81 12.99 6.64
N GLN A 27 2.59 13.51 6.57
CA GLN A 27 1.55 13.10 7.49
C GLN A 27 0.28 12.87 6.68
N PRO A 28 -0.14 11.62 6.48
CA PRO A 28 -1.54 11.35 6.71
C PRO A 28 -1.72 11.60 8.22
N ASN A 29 -2.18 12.78 8.61
CA ASN A 29 -2.85 12.93 9.91
C ASN A 29 -4.13 12.10 9.84
N THR A 30 -3.98 10.79 9.87
CA THR A 30 -5.05 9.89 10.25
C THR A 30 -4.78 9.60 11.73
N PRO A 31 -5.75 9.81 12.62
CA PRO A 31 -5.62 9.29 13.97
C PRO A 31 -5.27 7.81 13.80
N GLU A 32 -4.21 7.36 14.47
CA GLU A 32 -4.04 5.95 14.77
C GLU A 32 -5.37 5.51 15.36
N THR A 33 -6.22 4.91 14.54
CA THR A 33 -7.46 4.33 15.01
C THR A 33 -6.99 3.05 15.67
N THR A 34 -6.58 3.22 16.91
CA THR A 34 -6.44 2.11 17.81
C THR A 34 -7.78 1.38 17.83
N THR A 35 -7.66 0.06 17.95
CA THR A 35 -8.67 -0.86 18.47
C THR A 35 -9.69 -1.46 17.49
N PRO A 36 -10.15 -2.69 17.80
CA PRO A 36 -9.89 -3.85 16.95
C PRO A 36 -11.20 -4.41 16.39
N THR A 37 -11.15 -5.10 15.26
CA THR A 37 -12.35 -5.76 14.75
C THR A 37 -12.03 -7.22 14.48
N ASN A 38 -12.20 -7.99 15.56
CA ASN A 38 -12.26 -9.45 15.60
C ASN A 38 -10.95 -10.20 15.26
N PRO A 39 -10.12 -10.58 16.25
CA PRO A 39 -8.84 -11.27 16.02
C PRO A 39 -9.00 -12.67 15.41
N ASP A 40 -10.21 -13.24 15.40
CA ASP A 40 -10.40 -14.65 15.04
C ASP A 40 -10.07 -14.98 13.57
N ASN A 41 -9.87 -13.99 12.68
CA ASN A 41 -9.58 -14.24 11.26
C ASN A 41 -8.58 -13.26 10.60
N TYR A 42 -7.89 -12.43 11.38
CA TYR A 42 -6.88 -11.52 10.85
C TYR A 42 -5.46 -12.02 11.19
N PHE A 43 -4.60 -12.10 10.18
CA PHE A 43 -3.19 -12.41 10.38
C PHE A 43 -2.40 -11.12 10.63
N LYS A 44 -1.73 -11.04 11.77
CA LYS A 44 -0.89 -9.89 12.13
C LYS A 44 0.51 -10.04 11.53
N ILE A 45 0.93 -9.04 10.77
CA ILE A 45 2.29 -8.92 10.22
C ILE A 45 2.84 -7.54 10.56
N LEU A 46 3.81 -7.49 11.48
CA LEU A 46 4.35 -6.24 12.03
C LEU A 46 3.23 -5.31 12.57
N ASN A 47 3.07 -4.15 11.93
CA ASN A 47 2.07 -3.13 12.25
C ASN A 47 0.75 -3.34 11.49
N ASP A 48 0.65 -4.36 10.64
CA ASP A 48 -0.50 -4.63 9.78
C ASP A 48 -1.29 -5.82 10.30
N SER A 49 -2.60 -5.80 10.04
CA SER A 49 -3.52 -6.89 10.32
C SER A 49 -4.28 -7.17 9.04
N ILE A 50 -4.09 -8.36 8.45
CA ILE A 50 -4.55 -8.68 7.09
C ILE A 50 -5.46 -9.91 7.13
N LYS A 51 -6.62 -9.80 6.48
CA LYS A 51 -7.57 -10.90 6.30
C LYS A 51 -7.73 -11.20 4.82
N LEU A 52 -7.65 -12.48 4.47
CA LEU A 52 -7.93 -12.96 3.13
C LEU A 52 -9.42 -13.28 2.99
N VAL A 53 -10.08 -12.67 2.00
CA VAL A 53 -11.45 -13.02 1.59
C VAL A 53 -11.39 -13.68 0.22
N THR A 54 -11.79 -14.96 0.13
CA THR A 54 -11.68 -15.76 -1.10
C THR A 54 -12.87 -15.58 -2.06
N GLN A 55 -13.96 -14.97 -1.61
CA GLN A 55 -15.12 -14.69 -2.44
C GLN A 55 -14.79 -13.63 -3.50
N GLN A 56 -14.94 -13.97 -4.78
CA GLN A 56 -14.71 -13.06 -5.89
C GLN A 56 -15.79 -11.98 -5.93
N LYS A 57 -15.36 -10.72 -6.02
CA LYS A 57 -16.21 -9.52 -6.03
C LYS A 57 -15.64 -8.48 -7.00
N SER A 58 -16.48 -7.53 -7.41
CA SER A 58 -15.97 -6.29 -8.00
C SER A 58 -15.09 -5.56 -6.98
N TRP A 59 -14.18 -4.70 -7.43
CA TRP A 59 -13.34 -3.92 -6.52
C TRP A 59 -14.19 -3.11 -5.51
N SER A 60 -15.29 -2.51 -6.00
CA SER A 60 -16.22 -1.74 -5.17
C SER A 60 -16.88 -2.61 -4.09
N ASP A 61 -17.35 -3.81 -4.45
CA ASP A 61 -18.01 -4.69 -3.47
C ASP A 61 -17.01 -5.32 -2.51
N ALA A 62 -15.77 -5.55 -2.94
CA ALA A 62 -14.68 -5.96 -2.07
C ALA A 62 -14.37 -4.88 -1.02
N GLN A 63 -14.28 -3.61 -1.44
CA GLN A 63 -14.08 -2.48 -0.53
C GLN A 63 -15.23 -2.37 0.49
N LYS A 64 -16.49 -2.43 0.05
CA LYS A 64 -17.66 -2.44 0.96
C LYS A 64 -17.63 -3.61 1.95
N THR A 65 -17.13 -4.76 1.51
CA THR A 65 -16.98 -5.94 2.39
C THR A 65 -15.93 -5.69 3.47
N CYS A 66 -14.79 -5.06 3.13
CA CYS A 66 -13.80 -4.65 4.12
C CYS A 66 -14.36 -3.60 5.08
N GLU A 67 -15.09 -2.60 4.59
CA GLU A 67 -15.69 -1.54 5.41
C GLU A 67 -16.72 -2.08 6.41
N ALA A 68 -17.52 -3.08 6.00
CA ALA A 68 -18.45 -3.78 6.89
C ALA A 68 -17.74 -4.55 8.03
N ASP A 69 -16.46 -4.85 7.87
CA ASP A 69 -15.60 -5.52 8.86
C ASP A 69 -14.71 -4.50 9.62
N GLY A 70 -14.99 -3.20 9.50
CA GLY A 70 -14.20 -2.13 10.13
C GLY A 70 -12.82 -1.91 9.49
N ALA A 71 -12.58 -2.45 8.29
CA ALA A 71 -11.31 -2.44 7.59
C ALA A 71 -11.41 -1.76 6.21
N LYS A 72 -10.31 -1.71 5.47
CA LYS A 72 -10.24 -1.26 4.08
C LYS A 72 -9.42 -2.25 3.25
N LEU A 73 -9.55 -2.20 1.92
CA LEU A 73 -8.66 -2.96 1.04
C LEU A 73 -7.21 -2.56 1.32
N VAL A 74 -6.33 -3.57 1.38
CA VAL A 74 -4.97 -3.42 1.91
C VAL A 74 -4.11 -2.44 1.11
N SER A 75 -3.40 -1.56 1.84
CA SER A 75 -2.29 -0.77 1.32
C SER A 75 -0.98 -1.52 1.53
N VAL A 76 -0.15 -1.65 0.49
CA VAL A 76 1.15 -2.34 0.60
C VAL A 76 2.17 -1.34 1.13
N ARG A 77 2.42 -1.37 2.45
CA ARG A 77 3.23 -0.38 3.17
C ARG A 77 4.63 -0.84 3.55
N SER A 78 4.95 -2.10 3.30
CA SER A 78 6.27 -2.67 3.58
C SER A 78 6.54 -3.88 2.68
N GLU A 79 7.82 -4.24 2.55
CA GLU A 79 8.25 -5.45 1.85
C GLU A 79 7.68 -6.74 2.48
N TRP A 80 7.44 -6.74 3.79
CA TRP A 80 6.84 -7.86 4.51
C TRP A 80 5.37 -8.05 4.13
N THR A 81 4.62 -6.94 4.09
CA THR A 81 3.22 -6.93 3.64
C THR A 81 3.12 -7.36 2.18
N GLN A 82 4.04 -6.88 1.33
CA GLN A 82 4.11 -7.28 -0.08
C GLN A 82 4.33 -8.79 -0.22
N ALA A 83 5.37 -9.33 0.43
CA ALA A 83 5.71 -10.76 0.35
C ALA A 83 4.57 -11.65 0.84
N TYR A 84 3.87 -11.24 1.90
CA TYR A 84 2.73 -11.98 2.43
C TYR A 84 1.55 -12.00 1.45
N ILE A 85 1.18 -10.85 0.87
CA ILE A 85 0.08 -10.77 -0.11
C ILE A 85 0.43 -11.57 -1.38
N GLU A 86 1.68 -11.50 -1.85
CA GLU A 86 2.16 -12.31 -2.98
C GLU A 86 2.02 -13.81 -2.69
N LEU A 87 2.44 -14.26 -1.50
CA LEU A 87 2.27 -15.65 -1.08
C LEU A 87 0.79 -16.08 -1.07
N LEU A 88 -0.12 -15.24 -0.57
CA LEU A 88 -1.56 -15.52 -0.60
C LEU A 88 -2.09 -15.66 -2.02
N ALA A 89 -1.71 -14.75 -2.92
CA ALA A 89 -2.11 -14.80 -4.33
C ALA A 89 -1.58 -16.05 -5.05
N LEU A 90 -0.32 -16.42 -4.80
CA LEU A 90 0.32 -17.63 -5.33
C LEU A 90 -0.37 -18.91 -4.84
N ASN A 91 -0.67 -18.99 -3.54
CA ASN A 91 -1.35 -20.15 -2.96
C ASN A 91 -2.78 -20.32 -3.49
N LEU A 92 -3.52 -19.21 -3.64
CA LEU A 92 -4.87 -19.22 -4.22
C LEU A 92 -4.87 -19.42 -5.74
N LYS A 93 -3.74 -19.16 -6.40
CA LYS A 93 -3.59 -19.17 -7.87
C LYS A 93 -4.62 -18.26 -8.57
N ARG A 94 -4.94 -17.13 -7.94
CA ARG A 94 -5.96 -16.17 -8.40
C ARG A 94 -5.53 -14.73 -8.05
N PRO A 95 -5.92 -13.74 -8.86
CA PRO A 95 -5.67 -12.34 -8.53
C PRO A 95 -6.48 -11.91 -7.31
N LEU A 96 -5.91 -10.99 -6.53
CA LEU A 96 -6.52 -10.40 -5.34
C LEU A 96 -6.63 -8.88 -5.51
N TRP A 97 -7.72 -8.29 -5.00
CA TRP A 97 -7.87 -6.85 -4.96
C TRP A 97 -7.05 -6.24 -3.82
N ILE A 98 -6.44 -5.09 -4.07
CA ILE A 98 -5.75 -4.24 -3.09
C ILE A 98 -6.35 -2.83 -3.11
N GLY A 99 -5.96 -2.00 -2.15
CA GLY A 99 -6.47 -0.63 -1.97
C GLY A 99 -5.99 0.38 -3.00
N LEU A 100 -5.16 -0.02 -3.97
CA LEU A 100 -4.65 0.87 -5.02
C LEU A 100 -5.73 1.10 -6.10
N ASN A 101 -6.22 2.33 -6.26
CA ASN A 101 -7.30 2.60 -7.22
C ASN A 101 -7.30 4.04 -7.76
N LYS A 102 -7.09 4.20 -9.07
CA LYS A 102 -7.07 5.51 -9.72
C LYS A 102 -8.42 6.21 -9.84
N ASN A 103 -9.51 5.46 -10.00
CA ASN A 103 -10.85 6.03 -10.17
C ASN A 103 -11.35 6.65 -8.85
N GLN A 104 -10.83 6.16 -7.72
CA GLN A 104 -11.16 6.67 -6.38
C GLN A 104 -10.20 7.77 -5.91
N THR A 105 -9.09 8.01 -6.62
CA THR A 105 -8.02 8.90 -6.17
C THR A 105 -7.65 9.93 -7.25
N ASN A 106 -8.64 10.70 -7.70
CA ASN A 106 -8.47 11.83 -8.63
C ASN A 106 -7.69 11.48 -9.92
N ASN A 107 -7.89 10.28 -10.47
CA ASN A 107 -7.21 9.74 -11.66
C ASN A 107 -5.70 9.46 -11.51
N TYR A 108 -5.14 9.48 -10.29
CA TYR A 108 -3.77 9.04 -10.00
C TYR A 108 -3.78 7.68 -9.33
N PHE A 109 -2.80 6.80 -9.55
CA PHE A 109 -2.73 5.59 -8.72
C PHE A 109 -2.27 5.96 -7.31
N GLN A 110 -3.18 5.86 -6.34
CA GLN A 110 -2.89 6.02 -4.93
C GLN A 110 -3.69 5.00 -4.13
N TYR A 111 -3.20 4.66 -2.94
CA TYR A 111 -3.98 3.87 -2.01
C TYR A 111 -5.14 4.71 -1.49
N ILE A 112 -6.33 4.12 -1.38
CA ILE A 112 -7.55 4.80 -0.90
C ILE A 112 -7.46 5.32 0.54
N GLU A 113 -6.42 4.93 1.27
CA GLU A 113 -6.07 5.43 2.60
C GLU A 113 -5.16 6.66 2.57
N GLY A 114 -4.70 7.08 1.40
CA GLY A 114 -3.76 8.18 1.22
C GLY A 114 -2.30 7.81 1.50
N TRP A 115 -1.98 6.51 1.62
CA TRP A 115 -0.58 6.08 1.72
C TRP A 115 0.17 6.35 0.40
N PRO A 116 1.40 6.91 0.48
CA PRO A 116 2.22 7.09 -0.69
C PRO A 116 2.62 5.74 -1.30
N LEU A 117 2.84 5.75 -2.61
CA LEU A 117 3.45 4.65 -3.36
C LEU A 117 4.95 4.58 -3.13
#